data_AF-A0A1I4T1Q6-F1
#
_entry.id   AF-A0A1I4T1Q6-F1
#
_cell.length_a   1.000
_cell.length_b   1.000
_cell.length_c   1.000
_cell.angle_alpha   90.00
_cell.angle_beta   90.00
_cell.angle_gamma   90.00
#
_symmetry.space_group_name_H-M   'P 1'
#
loop_
_entity.id
_entity.type
_entity.pdbx_description
1 polymer ?
#
loop_
_entity_poly.entity_id
_entity_poly.type
_entity_poly.pdbx_seq_one_letter_code
_entity_poly.pdbx_strand_id
1 'polypeptide(L)' 'MKTTLANAEAALDEVLRDTDKLRSRELRKAIAKYIEVQKEQIKALRRMMN' A
#
# COMPACT_ATOMS: atom_id res chain seq x y z
N MET A 1 11.54 11.57 7.47
CA MET A 1 10.42 10.65 7.77
C MET A 1 9.11 11.03 7.06
N LYS A 2 8.64 12.29 7.06
CA LYS A 2 7.43 12.70 6.30
C LYS A 2 7.50 12.32 4.81
N THR A 3 8.61 12.64 4.14
CA THR A 3 8.88 12.25 2.74
C THR A 3 8.99 10.74 2.57
N THR A 4 9.59 10.05 3.54
CA THR A 4 9.72 8.58 3.52
C THR A 4 8.37 7.89 3.53
N LEU A 5 7.42 8.34 4.38
CA LEU A 5 6.06 7.80 4.44
C LEU A 5 5.24 8.14 3.18
N ALA A 6 5.45 9.31 2.58
CA ALA A 6 4.84 9.67 1.29
C ALA A 6 5.34 8.77 0.14
N ASN A 7 6.65 8.51 0.09
CA ASN A 7 7.23 7.61 -0.92
C ASN A 7 6.74 6.17 -0.73
N ALA A 8 6.58 5.71 0.53
CA ALA A 8 6.03 4.39 0.83
C ALA A 8 4.57 4.24 0.34
N GLU A 9 3.72 5.25 0.54
CA GLU A 9 2.35 5.23 0.00
C GLU A 9 2.33 5.20 -1.52
N ALA A 10 3.16 6.02 -2.18
CA ALA A 10 3.25 6.05 -3.63
C ALA A 10 3.69 4.68 -4.20
N ALA A 11 4.67 4.03 -3.56
CA ALA A 11 5.10 2.68 -3.94
C ALA A 11 3.98 1.65 -3.80
N LEU A 12 3.16 1.73 -2.74
CA LEU A 12 2.00 0.84 -2.58
C LEU A 12 0.94 1.06 -3.68
N ASP A 13 0.75 2.30 -4.14
CA ASP A 13 -0.16 2.61 -5.24
C ASP A 13 0.36 2.11 -6.60
N GLU A 14 1.67 2.06 -6.79
CA GLU A 14 2.28 1.43 -7.98
C GLU A 14 2.10 -0.10 -7.95
N VAL A 15 2.37 -0.75 -6.82
CA VAL A 15 2.18 -2.20 -6.67
C VAL A 15 0.70 -2.58 -6.88
N LEU A 16 -0.25 -1.76 -6.43
CA LEU A 16 -1.67 -2.00 -6.67
C LEU A 16 -2.02 -1.95 -8.17
N ARG A 17 -1.46 -0.97 -8.90
CA ARG A 17 -1.64 -0.87 -10.36
C ARG A 17 -1.05 -2.06 -11.11
N ASP A 18 0.10 -2.58 -10.66
CA ASP A 18 0.70 -3.77 -11.27
C ASP A 18 -0.07 -5.04 -10.90
N THR A 19 -0.63 -5.10 -9.70
CA THR A 19 -1.49 -6.19 -9.24
C THR A 19 -2.71 -6.33 -10.15
N ASP A 20 -3.31 -5.23 -10.61
CA ASP A 20 -4.46 -5.28 -11.52
C ASP A 20 -4.18 -5.98 -12.85
N LYS A 21 -2.90 -6.05 -13.27
CA LYS A 21 -2.47 -6.76 -14.50
C LYS A 21 -2.40 -8.27 -14.31
N LEU A 22 -2.50 -8.78 -13.07
CA LEU A 22 -2.43 -10.21 -12.79
C LEU A 22 -3.71 -10.94 -13.23
N ARG A 23 -3.53 -12.08 -13.90
CA ARG A 23 -4.65 -12.93 -14.37
C ARG A 23 -5.41 -13.59 -13.22
N SER A 24 -4.72 -14.02 -12.16
CA SER A 24 -5.37 -14.66 -11.00
C SER A 24 -6.16 -13.65 -10.18
N ARG A 25 -7.45 -13.93 -9.94
CA ARG A 25 -8.33 -13.10 -9.13
C ARG A 25 -8.02 -13.25 -7.64
N GLU A 26 -7.68 -14.46 -7.21
CA GLU A 26 -7.34 -14.82 -5.84
C GLU A 26 -6.07 -14.08 -5.42
N LEU A 27 -5.06 -14.09 -6.28
CA LEU A 27 -3.80 -13.39 -6.04
C LEU A 27 -4.01 -11.87 -5.99
N ARG A 28 -4.82 -11.30 -6.90
CA ARG A 28 -5.19 -9.88 -6.86
C ARG A 28 -5.83 -9.49 -5.53
N LYS A 29 -6.80 -10.29 -5.06
CA LYS A 29 -7.47 -10.05 -3.78
C LYS A 29 -6.51 -10.13 -2.58
N ALA A 30 -5.62 -11.12 -2.59
CA ALA A 30 -4.64 -11.30 -1.50
C ALA A 30 -3.68 -10.11 -1.42
N ILE A 31 -3.16 -9.65 -2.56
CA ILE A 31 -2.24 -8.51 -2.63
C ILE A 31 -2.97 -7.21 -2.26
N ALA A 32 -4.16 -6.96 -2.81
CA ALA A 32 -4.95 -5.77 -2.46
C ALA A 32 -5.24 -5.69 -0.96
N LYS A 33 -5.63 -6.82 -0.33
CA LYS A 33 -5.85 -6.88 1.12
C LYS A 33 -4.57 -6.55 1.90
N TYR A 34 -3.42 -7.05 1.46
CA TYR A 34 -2.15 -6.79 2.10
C TYR A 34 -1.71 -5.33 1.96
N ILE A 35 -1.92 -4.72 0.78
CA ILE A 35 -1.64 -3.30 0.54
C ILE A 35 -2.49 -2.39 1.44
N GLU A 36 -3.78 -2.68 1.59
CA GLU A 36 -4.67 -1.92 2.47
C GLU A 36 -4.18 -1.94 3.94
N VAL A 37 -3.74 -3.10 4.43
CA VAL A 37 -3.15 -3.21 5.78
C VAL A 37 -1.91 -2.33 5.92
N GLN A 38 -1.02 -2.31 4.92
CA GLN A 38 0.17 -1.47 4.94
C GLN A 38 -0.16 0.04 4.88
N LYS A 39 -1.17 0.44 4.09
CA LYS A 39 -1.64 1.83 4.05
C LYS A 39 -2.15 2.30 5.41
N GLU A 40 -2.90 1.47 6.12
CA GLU A 40 -3.36 1.80 7.48
C GLU A 40 -2.21 1.90 8.48
N GLN A 41 -1.19 1.04 8.38
CA GLN A 41 0.03 1.16 9.19
C GLN A 41 0.78 2.47 8.92
N ILE A 42 0.92 2.88 7.65
CA ILE A 42 1.56 4.16 7.30
C ILE A 42 0.74 5.35 7.82
N LYS A 43 -0.59 5.31 7.73
CA LYS A 43 -1.47 6.34 8.32
C LYS A 43 -1.30 6.43 9.84
N ALA A 44 -1.23 5.30 10.53
CA ALA A 44 -0.98 5.27 11.96
C ALA A 44 0.37 5.90 12.32
N LEU A 45 1.43 5.54 11.58
CA LEU A 45 2.75 6.14 11.75
C LEU A 45 2.73 7.66 11.50
N ARG A 46 2.02 8.14 10.48
CA ARG A 46 1.84 9.59 10.24
C ARG A 46 1.16 10.30 11.40
N ARG A 47 0.15 9.68 12.02
CA ARG A 47 -0.55 10.26 13.19
C ARG A 47 0.34 10.34 14.42
N MET A 48 1.23 9.37 14.64
CA MET A 48 2.18 9.41 15.75
C MET A 48 3.29 10.46 15.57
N MET A 49 3.49 10.93 14.35
CA MET A 49 4.55 11.86 13.96
C MET A 49 4.10 13.32 13.83
N ASN A 50 2.79 13.58 13.83
CA ASN A 50 2.21 14.92 13.89
C ASN A 50 1.81 15.23 15.32
#